data_AF-A0A3P5ZCW1-F1
#
_entry.id   AF-A0A3P5ZCW1-F1
#
_cell.length_a   1.000
_cell.length_b   1.000
_cell.length_c   1.000
_cell.angle_alpha   90.00
_cell.angle_beta   90.00
_cell.angle_gamma   90.00
#
_symmetry.space_group_name_H-M   'P 1'
#
loop_
_entity.id
_entity.type
_entity.pdbx_description
1 polymer ?
#
loop_
_entity_poly.entity_id
_entity_poly.type
_entity_poly.pdbx_seq_one_letter_code
_entity_poly.pdbx_strand_id
1 'polypeptide(L)'
;MAVRLARSSSSRPSLISIVNRISDFAYYSSSSSWWSSPEDLTAGSKRREKKTTDRFSAAIDAVHDRKLPPELRGRRDFVSVVAHTAVVEAYAKAGQPEESLKVFVRMLACGVLPNAYTYTVLIRGLAGDGKTLKGAEKYLLEMMGKGMRPNAATYAAVSETDIINVVEQRIWHSMEEGQFENLPGKGKPLNVHTNPHADPAEDTLYRILNKNGFAPEWVELNKDIRSKAKEWRVSLKKAWAMKLEDDQSGWEEQSNLLKTQLKQINNMASLQLNYKSRSRCDP
;
A
#
# COMPACT_ATOMS: atom_id res chain seq x y z
N MET A 1 31.01 -50.84 17.48
CA MET A 1 30.57 -51.58 16.28
C MET A 1 29.19 -51.08 15.88
N ALA A 2 29.08 -50.58 14.64
CA ALA A 2 27.87 -50.39 13.81
C ALA A 2 26.67 -49.57 14.35
N VAL A 3 26.52 -48.33 13.84
CA VAL A 3 25.20 -47.69 13.66
C VAL A 3 25.01 -47.44 12.16
N ARG A 4 23.91 -47.99 11.62
CA ARG A 4 23.49 -47.94 10.22
C ARG A 4 23.26 -46.50 9.75
N LEU A 5 23.86 -46.15 8.61
CA LEU A 5 23.54 -44.97 7.82
C LEU A 5 22.29 -45.24 6.98
N ALA A 6 21.24 -44.44 7.15
CA ALA A 6 20.18 -44.26 6.18
C ALA A 6 20.19 -42.80 5.72
N ARG A 7 20.68 -42.56 4.49
CA ARG A 7 20.53 -41.29 3.78
C ARG A 7 19.07 -41.17 3.34
N SER A 8 18.36 -40.13 3.78
CA SER A 8 17.13 -39.68 3.14
C SER A 8 17.40 -38.38 2.38
N SER A 9 17.18 -38.42 1.08
CA SER A 9 17.24 -37.31 0.14
C SER A 9 16.05 -36.37 0.38
N SER A 10 16.31 -35.17 0.91
CA SER A 10 15.30 -34.11 1.02
C SER A 10 15.08 -33.43 -0.33
N SER A 11 14.16 -33.99 -1.14
CA SER A 11 13.67 -33.36 -2.37
C SER A 11 12.76 -32.18 -2.01
N ARG A 12 13.09 -30.99 -2.51
CA ARG A 12 12.23 -29.80 -2.44
C ARG A 12 10.90 -30.08 -3.17
N PRO A 13 9.74 -29.62 -2.66
CA PRO A 13 8.49 -29.78 -3.39
C PRO A 13 8.47 -28.85 -4.62
N SER A 14 8.08 -29.39 -5.77
CA SER A 14 7.89 -28.64 -7.02
C SER A 14 6.63 -27.77 -6.97
N LEU A 15 6.66 -26.60 -7.63
CA LEU A 15 5.59 -25.59 -7.75
C LEU A 15 4.18 -26.12 -8.12
N ILE A 16 4.07 -27.36 -8.60
CA ILE A 16 2.81 -28.02 -8.96
C ILE A 16 2.00 -28.45 -7.71
N SER A 17 2.63 -28.70 -6.54
CA SER A 17 1.90 -29.15 -5.34
C SER A 17 1.21 -28.02 -4.56
N ILE A 18 1.56 -26.76 -4.84
CA ILE A 18 0.96 -25.58 -4.18
C ILE A 18 -0.36 -25.20 -4.87
N VAL A 19 -0.47 -25.45 -6.18
CA VAL A 19 -1.64 -25.09 -6.99
C VAL A 19 -2.87 -25.97 -6.67
N ASN A 20 -2.66 -27.23 -6.28
CA ASN A 20 -3.75 -28.17 -6.01
C ASN A 20 -4.40 -28.06 -4.60
N ARG A 21 -4.11 -27.00 -3.83
CA ARG A 21 -4.78 -26.75 -2.53
C ARG A 21 -5.83 -25.64 -2.57
N ILE A 22 -6.06 -24.98 -3.71
CA ILE A 22 -6.93 -23.80 -3.81
C ILE A 22 -8.33 -24.15 -4.41
N SER A 23 -8.56 -25.38 -4.86
CA SER A 23 -9.77 -25.73 -5.63
C SER A 23 -11.02 -26.12 -4.84
N ASP A 24 -11.00 -26.15 -3.50
CA ASP A 24 -12.17 -26.58 -2.71
C ASP A 24 -12.72 -25.45 -1.82
N PHE A 25 -13.38 -24.44 -2.41
CA PHE A 25 -14.37 -23.64 -1.66
C PHE A 25 -15.35 -22.90 -2.56
N ALA A 26 -16.35 -23.61 -3.08
CA ALA A 26 -17.60 -22.99 -3.50
C ALA A 26 -18.73 -24.00 -3.30
N TYR A 27 -19.67 -23.70 -2.41
CA TYR A 27 -21.12 -23.93 -2.56
C TYR A 27 -21.81 -23.51 -1.25
N TYR A 28 -22.52 -22.38 -1.26
CA TYR A 28 -23.96 -22.31 -0.99
C TYR A 28 -24.45 -20.88 -1.18
N SER A 29 -25.32 -20.73 -2.17
CA SER A 29 -26.21 -19.59 -2.37
C SER A 29 -27.50 -19.86 -1.61
N SER A 30 -28.07 -18.85 -0.96
CA SER A 30 -29.50 -18.77 -0.65
C SER A 30 -29.95 -17.31 -0.60
N SER A 31 -30.54 -16.89 -1.73
CA SER A 31 -31.84 -16.22 -1.90
C SER A 31 -32.37 -15.22 -0.86
N SER A 32 -32.59 -13.99 -1.34
CA SER A 32 -33.83 -13.19 -1.24
C SER A 32 -33.51 -11.77 -1.75
N SER A 33 -34.33 -10.99 -2.44
CA SER A 33 -35.61 -11.09 -3.13
C SER A 33 -35.86 -9.68 -3.67
N TRP A 34 -36.41 -9.60 -4.88
CA TRP A 34 -37.23 -8.50 -5.43
C TRP A 34 -37.21 -7.10 -4.77
N TRP A 35 -36.67 -6.11 -5.47
CA TRP A 35 -37.39 -4.87 -5.79
C TRP A 35 -36.73 -4.22 -7.02
N SER A 36 -37.55 -3.84 -8.00
CA SER A 36 -37.11 -3.10 -9.19
C SER A 36 -37.68 -1.68 -9.16
N SER A 37 -36.89 -0.78 -9.76
CA SER A 37 -37.20 0.56 -10.34
C SER A 37 -36.85 1.80 -9.50
N PRO A 38 -36.58 2.98 -10.12
CA PRO A 38 -36.07 3.23 -11.47
C PRO A 38 -34.92 4.28 -11.53
N GLU A 39 -34.16 4.21 -12.64
CA GLU A 39 -33.44 5.27 -13.37
C GLU A 39 -32.72 6.40 -12.61
N ASP A 40 -31.39 6.45 -12.75
CA ASP A 40 -30.69 7.73 -12.86
C ASP A 40 -29.46 7.69 -13.78
N LEU A 41 -29.31 8.76 -14.54
CA LEU A 41 -28.59 8.89 -15.81
C LEU A 41 -27.06 8.95 -15.65
N THR A 42 -26.34 7.82 -15.73
CA THR A 42 -24.89 7.79 -16.05
C THR A 42 -24.46 6.54 -16.84
N ALA A 43 -25.27 6.03 -17.76
CA ALA A 43 -24.96 4.84 -18.56
C ALA A 43 -24.40 5.18 -19.97
N GLY A 44 -23.37 6.02 -20.05
CA GLY A 44 -22.80 6.49 -21.33
C GLY A 44 -21.49 5.82 -21.79
N SER A 45 -20.62 5.37 -20.88
CA SER A 45 -19.22 5.03 -21.26
C SER A 45 -18.85 3.54 -21.13
N LYS A 46 -19.52 2.77 -20.25
CA LYS A 46 -19.08 1.40 -19.89
C LYS A 46 -19.26 0.33 -20.99
N ARG A 47 -20.14 0.52 -21.97
CA ARG A 47 -20.49 -0.52 -22.97
C ARG A 47 -19.49 -0.61 -24.13
N ARG A 48 -18.73 0.46 -24.40
CA ARG A 48 -17.79 0.52 -25.55
C ARG A 48 -16.40 -0.03 -25.20
N GLU A 49 -15.93 0.18 -23.97
CA GLU A 49 -14.62 -0.28 -23.47
C GLU A 49 -14.55 -1.79 -23.18
N LYS A 50 -15.64 -2.41 -22.69
CA LYS A 50 -15.70 -3.87 -22.51
C LYS A 50 -15.50 -4.61 -23.85
N LYS A 51 -16.16 -4.11 -24.90
CA LYS A 51 -16.09 -4.74 -26.23
C LYS A 51 -14.68 -4.68 -26.84
N THR A 52 -13.86 -3.68 -26.51
CA THR A 52 -12.49 -3.57 -27.01
C THR A 52 -11.54 -4.45 -26.21
N THR A 53 -11.63 -4.46 -24.89
CA THR A 53 -10.80 -5.31 -24.01
C THR A 53 -11.02 -6.80 -24.29
N ASP A 54 -12.26 -7.23 -24.48
CA ASP A 54 -12.61 -8.62 -24.81
C ASP A 54 -12.10 -9.07 -26.18
N ARG A 55 -11.99 -8.14 -27.15
CA ARG A 55 -11.38 -8.44 -28.45
C ARG A 55 -9.86 -8.58 -28.36
N PHE A 56 -9.23 -7.74 -27.54
CA PHE A 56 -7.78 -7.83 -27.30
C PHE A 56 -7.42 -9.09 -26.51
N SER A 57 -8.20 -9.46 -25.49
CA SER A 57 -8.02 -10.72 -24.77
C SER A 57 -8.30 -11.90 -25.69
N ALA A 58 -9.39 -11.92 -26.46
CA ALA A 58 -9.64 -12.97 -27.45
C ALA A 58 -8.52 -13.10 -28.51
N ALA A 59 -7.88 -11.99 -28.90
CA ALA A 59 -6.75 -12.02 -29.82
C ALA A 59 -5.49 -12.61 -29.16
N ILE A 60 -5.18 -12.24 -27.91
CA ILE A 60 -4.13 -12.88 -27.11
C ILE A 60 -4.44 -14.38 -26.96
N ASP A 61 -5.70 -14.72 -26.75
CA ASP A 61 -6.14 -16.09 -26.55
C ASP A 61 -6.04 -16.92 -27.82
N ALA A 62 -6.42 -16.37 -28.97
CA ALA A 62 -6.28 -17.03 -30.26
C ALA A 62 -4.80 -17.25 -30.65
N VAL A 63 -3.90 -16.36 -30.21
CA VAL A 63 -2.44 -16.52 -30.39
C VAL A 63 -1.89 -17.61 -29.46
N HIS A 64 -2.45 -17.76 -28.26
CA HIS A 64 -2.05 -18.78 -27.29
C HIS A 64 -2.72 -20.15 -27.54
N ASP A 65 -3.92 -20.18 -28.12
CA ASP A 65 -4.69 -21.40 -28.36
C ASP A 65 -4.17 -22.18 -29.58
N ARG A 66 -4.04 -23.49 -29.38
CA ARG A 66 -3.41 -24.54 -30.20
C ARG A 66 -3.89 -24.71 -31.66
N LYS A 67 -4.64 -23.80 -32.26
CA LYS A 67 -5.15 -23.91 -33.65
C LYS A 67 -4.35 -23.13 -34.70
N LEU A 68 -3.11 -22.73 -34.41
CA LEU A 68 -2.25 -22.16 -35.45
C LEU A 68 -1.65 -23.24 -36.39
N PRO A 69 -1.57 -22.94 -37.70
CA PRO A 69 -0.90 -23.80 -38.67
C PRO A 69 0.56 -24.04 -38.28
N PRO A 70 1.12 -25.20 -38.67
CA PRO A 70 2.41 -25.70 -38.17
C PRO A 70 3.58 -24.75 -38.41
N GLU A 71 3.52 -23.84 -39.41
CA GLU A 71 4.59 -22.88 -39.67
C GLU A 71 4.76 -21.81 -38.57
N LEU A 72 3.70 -21.53 -37.79
CA LEU A 72 3.71 -20.49 -36.76
C LEU A 72 4.01 -21.05 -35.35
N ARG A 73 4.17 -22.37 -35.21
CA ARG A 73 4.50 -23.06 -33.94
C ARG A 73 5.92 -22.80 -33.44
N GLY A 74 6.78 -22.17 -34.25
CA GLY A 74 8.19 -21.91 -33.93
C GLY A 74 8.50 -20.56 -33.27
N ARG A 75 7.52 -19.67 -33.05
CA ARG A 75 7.71 -18.37 -32.41
C ARG A 75 6.90 -18.26 -31.11
N ARG A 76 7.19 -19.15 -30.17
CA ARG A 76 6.53 -19.26 -28.86
C ARG A 76 6.69 -17.99 -27.98
N ASP A 77 7.52 -17.04 -28.41
CA ASP A 77 7.97 -15.89 -27.61
C ASP A 77 7.36 -14.54 -28.05
N PHE A 78 6.38 -14.50 -28.96
CA PHE A 78 5.98 -13.24 -29.59
C PHE A 78 4.92 -12.41 -28.85
N VAL A 79 4.24 -12.94 -27.82
CA VAL A 79 3.36 -12.09 -26.99
C VAL A 79 4.21 -11.41 -25.92
N SER A 80 4.73 -10.24 -26.26
CA SER A 80 5.56 -9.42 -25.39
C SER A 80 4.89 -9.15 -24.03
N VAL A 81 5.70 -9.03 -22.98
CA VAL A 81 5.33 -8.50 -21.65
C VAL A 81 4.47 -7.23 -21.80
N VAL A 82 4.77 -6.41 -22.81
CA VAL A 82 4.04 -5.17 -23.12
C VAL A 82 2.57 -5.44 -23.47
N ALA A 83 2.27 -6.48 -24.26
CA ALA A 83 0.90 -6.79 -24.69
C ALA A 83 0.04 -7.26 -23.50
N HIS A 84 0.57 -8.17 -22.69
CA HIS A 84 -0.12 -8.61 -21.46
C HIS A 84 -0.32 -7.45 -20.50
N THR A 85 0.71 -6.62 -20.30
CA THR A 85 0.62 -5.47 -19.39
C THR A 85 -0.41 -4.44 -19.88
N ALA A 86 -0.51 -4.21 -21.19
CA ALA A 86 -1.52 -3.32 -21.76
C ALA A 86 -2.95 -3.83 -21.51
N VAL A 87 -3.18 -5.14 -21.62
CA VAL A 87 -4.49 -5.74 -21.34
C VAL A 87 -4.82 -5.70 -19.85
N VAL A 88 -3.84 -5.99 -18.98
CA VAL A 88 -3.98 -5.82 -17.52
C VAL A 88 -4.34 -4.37 -17.18
N GLU A 89 -3.67 -3.40 -17.80
CA GLU A 89 -3.95 -1.97 -17.62
C GLU A 89 -5.35 -1.57 -18.09
N ALA A 90 -5.79 -2.10 -19.23
CA ALA A 90 -7.10 -1.81 -19.76
C ALA A 90 -8.22 -2.33 -18.83
N TYR A 91 -8.10 -3.57 -18.32
CA TYR A 91 -9.06 -4.12 -17.35
C TYR A 91 -9.01 -3.39 -16.00
N ALA A 92 -7.82 -2.98 -15.54
CA ALA A 92 -7.66 -2.16 -14.33
C ALA A 92 -8.36 -0.80 -14.46
N LYS A 93 -8.24 -0.13 -15.62
CA LYS A 93 -8.94 1.14 -15.91
C LYS A 93 -10.46 0.97 -16.05
N ALA A 94 -10.90 -0.18 -16.56
CA ALA A 94 -12.32 -0.50 -16.72
C ALA A 94 -13.02 -0.85 -15.39
N GLY A 95 -12.30 -0.86 -14.26
CA GLY A 95 -12.86 -1.27 -12.95
C GLY A 95 -13.23 -2.75 -12.92
N GLN A 96 -12.42 -3.59 -13.56
CA GLN A 96 -12.60 -5.05 -13.60
C GLN A 96 -11.34 -5.75 -13.06
N PRO A 97 -11.08 -5.68 -11.74
CA PRO A 97 -9.88 -6.24 -11.12
C PRO A 97 -9.79 -7.77 -11.26
N GLU A 98 -10.91 -8.47 -11.25
CA GLU A 98 -10.94 -9.94 -11.38
C GLU A 98 -10.43 -10.40 -12.76
N GLU A 99 -10.83 -9.72 -13.83
CA GLU A 99 -10.35 -10.03 -15.18
C GLU A 99 -8.89 -9.63 -15.35
N SER A 100 -8.48 -8.50 -14.76
CA SER A 100 -7.08 -8.08 -14.72
C SER A 100 -6.20 -9.15 -14.04
N LEU A 101 -6.67 -9.74 -12.94
CA LEU A 101 -5.99 -10.85 -12.25
C LEU A 101 -5.91 -12.11 -13.10
N LYS A 102 -6.98 -12.50 -13.79
CA LYS A 102 -6.97 -13.68 -14.66
C LYS A 102 -5.91 -13.56 -15.75
N VAL A 103 -5.81 -12.38 -16.37
CA VAL A 103 -4.79 -12.10 -17.40
C VAL A 103 -3.39 -12.15 -16.79
N PHE A 104 -3.19 -11.61 -15.59
CA PHE A 104 -1.91 -11.66 -14.88
C PHE A 104 -1.48 -13.10 -14.53
N VAL A 105 -2.40 -13.92 -14.02
CA VAL A 105 -2.13 -15.35 -13.72
C VAL A 105 -1.83 -16.12 -15.00
N ARG A 106 -2.54 -15.82 -16.09
CA ARG A 106 -2.26 -16.42 -17.40
C ARG A 106 -0.88 -16.04 -17.92
N MET A 107 -0.48 -14.78 -17.78
CA MET A 107 0.87 -14.33 -18.15
C MET A 107 1.95 -15.17 -17.44
N LEU A 108 1.79 -15.43 -16.14
CA LEU A 108 2.66 -16.32 -15.38
C LEU A 108 2.61 -17.78 -15.87
N ALA A 109 1.41 -18.31 -16.16
CA ALA A 109 1.24 -19.68 -16.66
C ALA A 109 1.86 -19.90 -18.04
N CYS A 110 1.86 -18.87 -18.89
CA CYS A 110 2.54 -18.85 -20.18
C CYS A 110 4.08 -18.70 -20.06
N GLY A 111 4.63 -18.58 -18.85
CA GLY A 111 6.06 -18.39 -18.62
C GLY A 111 6.57 -16.98 -18.91
N VAL A 112 5.67 -16.01 -19.10
CA VAL A 112 6.04 -14.61 -19.32
C VAL A 112 6.22 -13.93 -17.96
N LEU A 113 7.43 -13.45 -17.69
CA LEU A 113 7.76 -12.82 -16.41
C LEU A 113 7.22 -11.38 -16.33
N PRO A 114 6.37 -11.06 -15.33
CA PRO A 114 5.91 -9.69 -15.10
C PRO A 114 7.05 -8.80 -14.64
N ASN A 115 7.03 -7.55 -15.13
CA ASN A 115 7.98 -6.53 -14.72
C ASN A 115 7.39 -5.66 -13.58
N ALA A 116 8.20 -4.77 -13.01
CA ALA A 116 7.78 -3.88 -11.94
C ALA A 116 6.56 -3.01 -12.32
N TYR A 117 6.46 -2.61 -13.60
CA TYR A 117 5.32 -1.84 -14.10
C TYR A 117 4.04 -2.67 -14.15
N THR A 118 4.10 -3.94 -14.59
CA THR A 118 2.95 -4.87 -14.60
C THR A 118 2.37 -5.04 -13.20
N TYR A 119 3.22 -5.22 -12.18
CA TYR A 119 2.77 -5.27 -10.78
C TYR A 119 2.14 -3.96 -10.33
N THR A 120 2.75 -2.81 -10.65
CA THR A 120 2.21 -1.49 -10.29
C THR A 120 0.80 -1.31 -10.85
N VAL A 121 0.60 -1.66 -12.12
CA VAL A 121 -0.70 -1.56 -12.80
C VAL A 121 -1.73 -2.47 -12.15
N LEU A 122 -1.37 -3.71 -11.86
CA LEU A 122 -2.25 -4.67 -11.19
C LEU A 122 -2.66 -4.17 -9.81
N ILE A 123 -1.69 -3.78 -8.97
CA ILE A 123 -1.92 -3.28 -7.60
C ILE A 123 -2.86 -2.07 -7.63
N ARG A 124 -2.65 -1.14 -8.57
CA ARG A 124 -3.53 0.02 -8.76
C ARG A 124 -4.96 -0.35 -9.14
N GLY A 125 -5.13 -1.35 -10.02
CA GLY A 125 -6.44 -1.88 -10.36
C GLY A 125 -7.15 -2.55 -9.18
N LEU A 126 -6.40 -3.32 -8.37
CA LEU A 126 -6.95 -4.04 -7.22
C LEU A 126 -7.35 -3.15 -6.06
N ALA A 127 -6.59 -2.07 -5.84
CA ALA A 127 -6.84 -1.13 -4.75
C ALA A 127 -8.00 -0.18 -5.05
N GLY A 128 -8.29 0.10 -6.33
CA GLY A 128 -9.38 1.01 -6.73
C GLY A 128 -10.80 0.51 -6.41
N ASP A 129 -11.00 -0.80 -6.30
CA ASP A 129 -12.35 -1.39 -6.18
C ASP A 129 -12.86 -1.50 -4.72
N GLY A 130 -12.05 -1.18 -3.71
CA GLY A 130 -12.40 -1.19 -2.27
C GLY A 130 -12.78 -2.57 -1.69
N LYS A 131 -13.18 -3.52 -2.52
CA LYS A 131 -13.61 -4.89 -2.19
C LYS A 131 -12.45 -5.88 -2.17
N THR A 132 -11.36 -5.59 -2.89
CA THR A 132 -10.19 -6.46 -3.08
C THR A 132 -8.91 -5.92 -2.46
N LEU A 133 -9.01 -5.18 -1.35
CA LEU A 133 -7.85 -4.59 -0.65
C LEU A 133 -6.80 -5.65 -0.26
N LYS A 134 -7.23 -6.80 0.26
CA LYS A 134 -6.34 -7.93 0.60
C LYS A 134 -5.55 -8.48 -0.59
N GLY A 135 -6.05 -8.29 -1.81
CA GLY A 135 -5.35 -8.69 -3.02
C GLY A 135 -4.14 -7.81 -3.32
N ALA A 136 -4.28 -6.49 -3.16
CA ALA A 136 -3.24 -5.52 -3.48
C ALA A 136 -2.00 -5.69 -2.59
N GLU A 137 -2.18 -5.86 -1.28
CA GLU A 137 -1.12 -6.13 -0.30
C GLU A 137 -0.29 -7.37 -0.66
N LYS A 138 -0.96 -8.47 -1.01
CA LYS A 138 -0.30 -9.73 -1.37
C LYS A 138 0.66 -9.56 -2.55
N TYR A 139 0.22 -8.87 -3.61
CA TYR A 139 1.05 -8.66 -4.79
C TYR A 139 2.16 -7.63 -4.57
N LEU A 140 1.97 -6.68 -3.65
CA LEU A 140 3.04 -5.77 -3.22
C LEU A 140 4.16 -6.53 -2.50
N LEU A 141 3.80 -7.42 -1.58
CA LEU A 141 4.76 -8.30 -0.89
C LEU A 141 5.47 -9.24 -1.88
N GLU A 142 4.75 -9.83 -2.83
CA GLU A 142 5.34 -10.68 -3.87
C GLU A 142 6.33 -9.92 -4.75
N MET A 143 5.98 -8.70 -5.17
CA MET A 143 6.86 -7.81 -5.94
C MET A 143 8.17 -7.55 -5.18
N MET A 144 8.07 -7.20 -3.89
CA MET A 144 9.23 -6.95 -3.04
C MET A 144 10.04 -8.22 -2.74
N GLY A 145 9.38 -9.37 -2.59
CA GLY A 145 10.02 -10.68 -2.39
C GLY A 145 10.83 -11.13 -3.61
N LYS A 146 10.38 -10.78 -4.81
CA LYS A 146 11.12 -10.97 -6.07
C LYS A 146 12.25 -9.94 -6.30
N GLY A 147 12.51 -9.06 -5.32
CA GLY A 147 13.57 -8.05 -5.39
C GLY A 147 13.22 -6.82 -6.23
N MET A 148 11.98 -6.68 -6.70
CA MET A 148 11.54 -5.49 -7.42
C MET A 148 11.19 -4.37 -6.45
N ARG A 149 11.63 -3.15 -6.74
CA ARG A 149 11.37 -1.97 -5.91
C ARG A 149 10.04 -1.33 -6.30
N PRO A 150 9.06 -1.22 -5.38
CA PRO A 150 7.83 -0.47 -5.65
C PRO A 150 8.14 0.99 -5.94
N ASN A 151 7.42 1.58 -6.89
CA ASN A 151 7.56 3.01 -7.21
C ASN A 151 6.58 3.86 -6.41
N ALA A 152 6.72 5.19 -6.48
CA ALA A 152 5.81 6.13 -5.79
C ALA A 152 4.34 5.92 -6.19
N ALA A 153 4.07 5.57 -7.46
CA ALA A 153 2.72 5.27 -7.92
C ALA A 153 2.15 3.97 -7.32
N THR A 154 3.00 3.01 -6.94
CA THR A 154 2.61 1.76 -6.28
C THR A 154 2.18 2.07 -4.85
N TYR A 155 2.97 2.86 -4.12
CA TYR A 155 2.63 3.27 -2.75
C TYR A 155 1.39 4.17 -2.71
N ALA A 156 1.25 5.09 -3.67
CA ALA A 156 0.06 5.95 -3.75
C ALA A 156 -1.23 5.18 -4.08
N ALA A 157 -1.11 4.02 -4.72
CA ALA A 157 -2.26 3.19 -5.04
C ALA A 157 -2.80 2.41 -3.85
N VAL A 158 -1.97 2.13 -2.84
CA VAL A 158 -2.31 1.30 -1.69
C VAL A 158 -2.74 2.20 -0.52
N SER A 159 -3.69 1.75 0.31
CA SER A 159 -4.15 2.57 1.44
C SER A 159 -3.07 2.69 2.52
N GLU A 160 -3.10 3.76 3.31
CA GLU A 160 -2.14 3.96 4.41
C GLU A 160 -2.15 2.77 5.40
N THR A 161 -3.32 2.21 5.68
CA THR A 161 -3.49 1.03 6.53
C THR A 161 -2.85 -0.23 5.94
N ASP A 162 -2.96 -0.43 4.62
CA ASP A 162 -2.36 -1.59 3.95
C ASP A 162 -0.83 -1.46 3.91
N ILE A 163 -0.30 -0.25 3.76
CA ILE A 163 1.15 0.00 3.83
C ILE A 163 1.67 -0.34 5.23
N ILE A 164 0.97 0.08 6.29
CA ILE A 164 1.35 -0.23 7.67
C ILE A 164 1.37 -1.74 7.89
N ASN A 165 0.31 -2.46 7.49
CA ASN A 165 0.24 -3.92 7.64
C ASN A 165 1.36 -4.64 6.88
N VAL A 166 1.65 -4.22 5.64
CA VAL A 166 2.75 -4.76 4.82
C VAL A 166 4.10 -4.57 5.50
N VAL A 167 4.34 -3.37 6.04
CA VAL A 167 5.58 -3.04 6.74
C VAL A 167 5.71 -3.86 8.02
N GLU A 168 4.65 -3.94 8.83
CA GLU A 168 4.63 -4.74 10.05
C GLU A 168 4.91 -6.23 9.78
N GLN A 169 4.23 -6.83 8.79
CA GLN A 169 4.48 -8.22 8.39
C GLN A 169 5.92 -8.44 7.96
N ARG A 170 6.49 -7.51 7.20
CA ARG A 170 7.89 -7.59 6.76
C ARG A 170 8.85 -7.55 7.95
N ILE A 171 8.61 -6.65 8.89
CA ILE A 171 9.41 -6.53 10.12
C ILE A 171 9.37 -7.85 10.88
N TRP A 172 8.18 -8.44 11.09
CA TRP A 172 8.04 -9.74 11.75
C TRP A 172 8.80 -10.85 11.04
N HIS A 173 8.65 -10.99 9.73
CA HIS A 173 9.36 -12.03 8.98
C HIS A 173 10.88 -11.86 9.05
N SER A 174 11.37 -10.62 8.92
CA SER A 174 12.79 -10.31 9.09
C SER A 174 13.30 -10.55 10.52
N MET A 175 12.44 -10.42 11.55
CA MET A 175 12.76 -10.81 12.93
C MET A 175 12.87 -12.32 13.08
N GLU A 176 11.93 -13.09 12.52
CA GLU A 176 11.94 -14.56 12.52
C GLU A 176 13.15 -15.14 11.78
N GLU A 177 13.50 -14.54 10.65
CA GLU A 177 14.69 -14.91 9.86
C GLU A 177 16.02 -14.49 10.52
N GLY A 178 15.96 -13.76 11.64
CA GLY A 178 17.15 -13.31 12.35
C GLY A 178 17.96 -12.27 11.58
N GLN A 179 17.37 -11.58 10.60
CA GLN A 179 18.08 -10.57 9.80
C GLN A 179 18.60 -9.41 10.66
N PHE A 180 17.92 -9.13 11.78
CA PHE A 180 18.32 -8.11 12.75
C PHE A 180 19.38 -8.59 13.75
N GLU A 181 19.77 -9.88 13.73
CA GLU A 181 20.70 -10.47 14.69
C GLU A 181 22.14 -10.00 14.53
N ASN A 182 22.55 -9.78 13.27
CA ASN A 182 23.93 -9.42 12.93
C ASN A 182 24.08 -7.92 12.63
N LEU A 183 23.17 -7.08 13.14
CA LEU A 183 23.27 -5.63 12.93
C LEU A 183 24.33 -4.99 13.85
N PRO A 184 25.15 -4.06 13.32
CA PRO A 184 26.09 -3.33 14.14
C PRO A 184 25.33 -2.51 15.19
N GLY A 185 25.62 -2.78 16.48
CA GLY A 185 24.97 -2.09 17.60
C GLY A 185 23.69 -2.75 18.12
N LYS A 186 23.32 -3.96 17.67
CA LYS A 186 22.19 -4.71 18.25
C LYS A 186 22.33 -4.83 19.78
N GLY A 187 21.27 -4.50 20.52
CA GLY A 187 21.20 -4.62 21.98
C GLY A 187 21.95 -3.54 22.76
N LYS A 188 22.72 -2.66 22.09
CA LYS A 188 23.28 -1.48 22.73
C LYS A 188 22.19 -0.40 22.84
N PRO A 189 22.06 0.30 23.98
CA PRO A 189 21.18 1.45 24.08
C PRO A 189 21.50 2.45 22.96
N LEU A 190 20.46 2.99 22.32
CA LEU A 190 20.63 4.01 21.30
C LEU A 190 21.38 5.20 21.92
N ASN A 191 22.41 5.70 21.24
CA ASN A 191 23.07 6.92 21.67
C ASN A 191 22.12 8.11 21.39
N VAL A 192 21.34 8.50 22.40
CA VAL A 192 20.38 9.62 22.34
C VAL A 192 21.03 11.01 22.48
N HIS A 193 22.35 11.08 22.66
CA HIS A 193 23.09 12.30 23.00
C HIS A 193 23.91 12.84 21.82
N THR A 194 23.87 12.17 20.68
CA THR A 194 24.54 12.61 19.45
C THR A 194 23.64 12.27 18.28
N ASN A 195 23.25 13.28 17.51
CA ASN A 195 22.52 13.07 16.26
C ASN A 195 23.54 12.98 15.11
N PRO A 196 23.81 11.77 14.56
CA PRO A 196 24.77 11.60 13.46
C PRO A 196 24.32 12.26 12.15
N HIS A 197 23.08 12.75 12.08
CA HIS A 197 22.51 13.41 10.90
C HIS A 197 22.39 14.93 11.07
N ALA A 198 22.75 15.49 12.21
CA ALA A 198 22.81 16.95 12.41
C ALA A 198 24.21 17.47 12.08
N ASP A 199 24.28 18.74 11.69
CA ASP A 199 25.56 19.43 11.56
C ASP A 199 26.31 19.39 12.92
N PRO A 200 27.63 19.14 12.97
CA PRO A 200 28.36 19.04 14.23
C PRO A 200 28.25 20.28 15.13
N ALA A 201 28.20 21.49 14.56
CA ALA A 201 28.04 22.70 15.35
C ALA A 201 26.61 22.79 15.92
N GLU A 202 25.60 22.47 15.11
CA GLU A 202 24.20 22.46 15.52
C GLU A 202 23.94 21.42 16.65
N ASP A 203 24.49 20.20 16.53
CA ASP A 203 24.38 19.16 17.55
C ASP A 203 25.03 19.60 18.88
N THR A 204 26.20 20.24 18.83
CA THR A 204 26.86 20.76 20.04
C THR A 204 26.04 21.85 20.72
N LEU A 205 25.45 22.77 19.95
CA LEU A 205 24.60 23.83 20.46
C LEU A 205 23.37 23.25 21.17
N TYR A 206 22.64 22.34 20.53
CA TYR A 206 21.48 21.70 21.14
C TYR A 206 21.83 20.92 22.40
N ARG A 207 23.00 20.29 22.44
CA ARG A 207 23.50 19.58 23.62
C ARG A 207 23.76 20.53 24.79
N ILE A 208 24.38 21.69 24.53
CA ILE A 208 24.64 22.71 25.55
C ILE A 208 23.32 23.28 26.07
N LEU A 209 22.39 23.63 25.19
CA LEU A 209 21.07 24.14 25.57
C LEU A 209 20.34 23.13 26.45
N ASN A 210 20.28 21.86 26.02
CA ASN A 210 19.61 20.79 26.77
C ASN A 210 20.27 20.54 28.13
N LYS A 211 21.61 20.54 28.22
CA LYS A 211 22.33 20.37 29.48
C LYS A 211 22.01 21.49 30.49
N ASN A 212 21.66 22.67 29.99
CA ASN A 212 21.27 23.83 30.79
C ASN A 212 19.73 23.96 30.96
N GLY A 213 18.95 22.98 30.48
CA GLY A 213 17.49 22.99 30.61
C GLY A 213 16.77 23.93 29.63
N PHE A 214 17.43 24.40 28.58
CA PHE A 214 16.85 25.26 27.55
C PHE A 214 16.48 24.47 26.30
N ALA A 215 15.30 24.77 25.74
CA ALA A 215 14.88 24.27 24.44
C ALA A 215 14.86 25.43 23.43
N PRO A 216 15.28 25.21 22.17
CA PRO A 216 15.10 26.20 21.11
C PRO A 216 13.62 26.58 20.95
N GLU A 217 13.36 27.84 20.59
CA GLU A 217 12.00 28.38 20.42
C GLU A 217 11.12 27.52 19.49
N TRP A 218 11.69 27.02 18.40
CA TRP A 218 10.97 26.16 17.46
C TRP A 218 10.59 24.79 18.06
N VAL A 219 11.37 24.27 19.03
CA VAL A 219 11.08 23.03 19.76
C VAL A 219 9.91 23.26 20.71
N GLU A 220 9.92 24.39 21.43
CA GLU A 220 8.85 24.80 22.33
C GLU A 220 7.55 25.05 21.55
N LEU A 221 7.61 25.79 20.44
CA LEU A 221 6.48 26.00 19.54
C LEU A 221 5.89 24.67 19.04
N ASN A 222 6.74 23.70 18.67
CA ASN A 222 6.29 22.36 18.27
C ASN A 222 5.66 21.57 19.42
N LYS A 223 6.13 21.75 20.65
CA LYS A 223 5.53 21.15 21.84
C LYS A 223 4.14 21.74 22.09
N ASP A 224 4.00 23.05 21.96
CA ASP A 224 2.74 23.78 22.13
C ASP A 224 1.71 23.43 21.06
N ILE A 225 2.12 23.36 19.79
CA ILE A 225 1.26 22.89 18.69
C ILE A 225 0.73 21.49 18.99
N ARG A 226 1.59 20.57 19.44
CA ARG A 226 1.19 19.19 19.79
C ARG A 226 0.25 19.15 20.98
N SER A 227 0.47 19.95 22.03
CA SER A 227 -0.42 20.02 23.19
C SER A 227 -1.79 20.55 22.80
N LYS A 228 -1.83 21.70 22.11
CA LYS A 228 -3.09 22.31 21.65
C LYS A 228 -3.84 21.40 20.68
N ALA A 229 -3.14 20.70 19.78
CA ALA A 229 -3.78 19.72 18.89
C ALA A 229 -4.35 18.52 19.66
N LYS A 230 -3.67 18.05 20.71
CA LYS A 230 -4.18 16.98 21.59
C LYS A 230 -5.43 17.43 22.33
N GLU A 231 -5.40 18.60 22.94
CA GLU A 231 -6.54 19.20 23.64
C GLU A 231 -7.72 19.41 22.69
N TRP A 232 -7.46 19.99 21.51
CA TRP A 232 -8.48 20.18 20.47
C TRP A 232 -9.15 18.87 20.05
N ARG A 233 -8.38 17.78 19.88
CA ARG A 233 -8.94 16.45 19.59
C ARG A 233 -9.81 15.92 20.72
N VAL A 234 -9.44 16.15 21.98
CA VAL A 234 -10.26 15.74 23.14
C VAL A 234 -11.56 16.54 23.17
N SER A 235 -11.48 17.86 22.99
CA SER A 235 -12.65 18.75 22.93
C SER A 235 -13.57 18.39 21.76
N LEU A 236 -13.00 18.10 20.59
CA LEU A 236 -13.74 17.66 19.41
C LEU A 236 -14.51 16.37 19.69
N LYS A 237 -13.87 15.36 20.31
CA LYS A 237 -14.54 14.11 20.70
C LYS A 237 -15.70 14.35 21.67
N LYS A 238 -15.53 15.24 22.66
CA LYS A 238 -16.59 15.62 23.60
C LYS A 238 -17.76 16.30 22.89
N ALA A 239 -17.49 17.30 22.06
CA ALA A 239 -18.52 18.02 21.31
C ALA A 239 -19.27 17.09 20.33
N TRP A 240 -18.56 16.16 19.70
CA TRP A 240 -19.18 15.13 18.86
C TRP A 240 -20.11 14.21 19.64
N ALA A 241 -19.78 13.83 20.88
CA ALA A 241 -20.66 13.06 21.74
C ALA A 241 -21.93 13.83 22.13
N MET A 242 -21.82 15.13 22.43
CA MET A 242 -22.98 15.98 22.77
C MET A 242 -23.93 16.17 21.58
N LYS A 243 -23.41 16.22 20.35
CA LYS A 243 -24.24 16.30 19.14
C LYS A 243 -25.15 15.06 18.95
N LEU A 244 -24.75 13.90 19.45
CA LEU A 244 -25.57 12.68 19.44
C LEU A 244 -26.74 12.75 20.43
N GLU A 245 -26.72 13.69 21.38
CA GLU A 245 -27.73 13.89 22.43
C GLU A 245 -28.74 15.02 22.10
N ASP A 246 -28.72 15.53 20.86
CA ASP A 246 -29.67 16.51 20.27
C ASP A 246 -29.72 17.93 20.93
N ASP A 247 -28.65 18.34 21.61
CA ASP A 247 -28.50 19.71 22.12
C ASP A 247 -27.90 20.66 21.05
N GLN A 248 -28.77 21.31 20.27
CA GLN A 248 -28.36 22.20 19.17
C GLN A 248 -27.64 23.47 19.64
N SER A 249 -28.01 24.05 20.79
CA SER A 249 -27.44 25.31 21.27
C SER A 249 -26.02 25.13 21.80
N GLY A 250 -25.77 24.05 22.55
CA GLY A 250 -24.43 23.71 23.02
C GLY A 250 -23.47 23.34 21.87
N TRP A 251 -23.97 22.69 20.82
CA TRP A 251 -23.16 22.33 19.65
C TRP A 251 -22.63 23.55 18.87
N GLU A 252 -23.45 24.59 18.66
CA GLU A 252 -23.02 25.78 17.90
C GLU A 252 -21.89 26.54 18.59
N GLU A 253 -21.99 26.72 19.92
CA GLU A 253 -20.94 27.36 20.71
C GLU A 253 -19.64 26.54 20.70
N GLN A 254 -19.73 25.23 20.93
CA GLN A 254 -18.57 24.33 20.88
C GLN A 254 -17.92 24.28 19.49
N SER A 255 -18.74 24.30 18.43
CA SER A 255 -18.27 24.34 17.03
C SER A 255 -17.48 25.62 16.73
N ASN A 256 -17.97 26.77 17.18
CA ASN A 256 -17.28 28.06 17.00
C ASN A 256 -15.96 28.13 17.81
N LEU A 257 -15.96 27.59 19.03
CA LEU A 257 -14.75 27.47 19.85
C LEU A 257 -13.70 26.56 19.16
N LEU A 258 -14.11 25.39 18.67
CA LEU A 258 -13.23 24.45 17.96
C LEU A 258 -12.64 25.06 16.68
N LYS A 259 -13.43 25.84 15.92
CA LYS A 259 -12.92 26.57 14.75
C LYS A 259 -11.86 27.59 15.13
N THR A 260 -12.08 28.33 16.21
CA THR A 260 -11.13 29.35 16.71
C THR A 260 -9.82 28.70 17.17
N GLN A 261 -9.91 27.60 17.92
CA GLN A 261 -8.75 26.81 18.34
C GLN A 261 -7.97 26.25 17.14
N LEU A 262 -8.67 25.73 16.13
CA LEU A 262 -8.03 25.23 14.91
C LEU A 262 -7.30 26.36 14.15
N LYS A 263 -7.91 27.55 14.06
CA LYS A 263 -7.27 28.73 13.45
C LYS A 263 -5.98 29.12 14.19
N GLN A 264 -5.98 29.08 15.52
CA GLN A 264 -4.78 29.32 16.32
C GLN A 264 -3.69 28.27 16.04
N ILE A 265 -4.06 26.98 15.98
CA ILE A 265 -3.13 25.89 15.64
C ILE A 265 -2.52 26.10 14.25
N ASN A 266 -3.33 26.43 13.26
CA ASN A 266 -2.87 26.71 11.91
C ASN A 266 -1.90 27.91 11.86
N ASN A 267 -2.18 28.98 12.59
CA ASN A 267 -1.28 30.14 12.66
C ASN A 267 0.09 29.76 13.25
N MET A 268 0.13 28.97 14.33
CA MET A 268 1.38 28.48 14.92
C MET A 268 2.14 27.55 13.94
N ALA A 269 1.43 26.68 13.23
CA ALA A 269 2.03 25.81 12.22
C ALA A 269 2.63 26.62 11.06
N SER A 270 1.99 27.71 10.64
CA SER A 270 2.54 28.64 9.65
C SER A 270 3.82 29.31 10.13
N LEU A 271 3.89 29.72 11.40
CA LEU A 271 5.14 30.24 11.99
C LEU A 271 6.26 29.19 11.96
N GLN A 272 5.93 27.94 12.25
CA GLN A 272 6.89 26.84 12.22
C GLN A 272 7.45 26.57 10.81
N LEU A 273 6.61 26.70 9.78
CA LEU A 273 7.05 26.61 8.38
C LEU A 273 7.99 27.75 8.01
N ASN A 274 7.74 28.97 8.50
CA ASN A 274 8.62 30.12 8.29
C ASN A 274 9.98 29.96 8.98
N TYR A 275 10.03 29.35 10.16
CA TYR A 275 11.31 28.99 10.80
C TYR A 275 12.11 28.02 9.93
N LYS A 276 11.45 27.00 9.37
CA LYS A 276 12.09 25.96 8.54
C LYS A 276 12.52 26.44 7.15
N SER A 277 11.92 27.52 6.64
CA SER A 277 12.35 28.15 5.39
C SER A 277 13.55 29.07 5.61
N ARG A 278 13.59 29.82 6.72
CA ARG A 278 14.74 30.66 7.07
C ARG A 278 16.02 29.86 7.30
N SER A 279 15.94 28.72 8.00
CA SER A 279 17.12 27.88 8.26
C SER A 279 17.68 27.14 7.02
N ARG A 280 16.98 27.16 5.87
CA ARG A 280 17.50 26.62 4.60
C ARG A 280 18.15 27.68 3.70
N CYS A 281 18.09 28.96 4.09
CA CYS A 281 18.56 30.06 3.26
C CYS A 281 19.99 30.53 3.60
N ASP A 282 20.69 29.88 4.53
CA ASP A 282 22.11 30.15 4.78
C ASP A 282 22.97 29.21 3.90
N PRO A 283 23.81 29.76 3.00
CA PRO A 283 24.68 28.99 2.10
C PRO A 283 25.87 28.32 2.81
#